data_AF-A0A949W207-F1
#
_entry.id   AF-A0A949W207-F1
#
_cell.length_a   1.000
_cell.length_b   1.000
_cell.length_c   1.000
_cell.angle_alpha   90.00
_cell.angle_beta   90.00
_cell.angle_gamma   90.00
#
_symmetry.space_group_name_H-M   'P 1'
#
loop_
_entity.id
_entity.type
_entity.pdbx_description
1 polymer ?
#
loop_
_entity_poly.entity_id
_entity_poly.type
_entity_poly.pdbx_seq_one_letter_code
_entity_poly.pdbx_strand_id
1 'polypeptide(L)'
;MEKFLERYDSKITGVLSTFDRMIFKGHILPFFQKSSRHYYLFQEKVLFKDFGTYAKKVSEVIKTSARGLSVKERRPLIHLDSSRISKEDLARKIQEEDRVKEGLICVLKGVEPCVSFDVRGNKEKQKLEVVIRERKCLFLYFYYQHQEFGFMHVRLQTWFPFQMQIYINGREWLAKRLDGEGIGYQRYDNSMVQVDDGKRAQEIAEEFLRVNFAKAFDALARQINPVLPRIKKVFSQGYYWVLDQGEYATDVLFKDRQSLLEIYPELVEHALVNFNASDVMTFLGRKLTGNFQGEMITDTKKRPQGIRIKHRMKKNSLKMYDKWSVLRVETTINNPREFKIYRKVERYGKKVMRWIPMGKSVFNLYRYAEVSKIANERYLEALSAVVPLNDCVRELEQLAGSVQDGQNRYSGFNPLSPEATKVFEAVLDGSHAINGFRNKDLRNSLYGLVKTEGEAKKRSSKITRVIRKLRAHKLIAKIPRSSRYKVTKKGYRILGVSLKLKKKDFPLLLKKVA
;
A
#
# COMPACT_ATOMS: atom_id res chain seq x y z
N MET A 1 9.87 2.29 -8.88
CA MET A 1 8.68 2.99 -9.38
C MET A 1 8.91 3.60 -10.75
N GLU A 2 10.09 4.17 -11.03
CA GLU A 2 10.40 4.86 -12.29
C GLU A 2 10.01 4.07 -13.54
N LYS A 3 10.37 2.78 -13.65
CA LYS A 3 10.02 1.99 -14.83
C LYS A 3 8.52 1.79 -15.03
N PHE A 4 7.75 1.77 -13.94
CA PHE A 4 6.30 1.68 -14.01
C PHE A 4 5.71 2.99 -14.55
N LEU A 5 6.20 4.13 -14.05
CA LEU A 5 5.75 5.44 -14.50
C LEU A 5 6.16 5.68 -15.96
N GLU A 6 7.41 5.42 -16.34
CA GLU A 6 7.89 5.53 -17.72
C GLU A 6 7.05 4.67 -18.69
N ARG A 7 6.68 3.46 -18.29
CA ARG A 7 5.87 2.57 -19.13
C ARG A 7 4.47 3.11 -19.38
N TYR A 8 3.85 3.69 -18.37
CA TYR A 8 2.46 4.14 -18.42
C TYR A 8 2.32 5.66 -18.46
N ASP A 9 3.40 6.38 -18.77
CA ASP A 9 3.48 7.85 -18.76
C ASP A 9 2.34 8.48 -19.59
N SER A 10 2.09 7.94 -20.78
CA SER A 10 1.00 8.36 -21.65
C SER A 10 -0.40 8.24 -21.04
N LYS A 11 -0.59 7.47 -19.96
CA LYS A 11 -1.85 7.24 -19.25
C LYS A 11 -1.92 7.88 -17.87
N ILE A 12 -0.79 8.35 -17.33
CA ILE A 12 -0.66 8.88 -15.97
C ILE A 12 -0.66 10.41 -16.01
N THR A 13 -1.30 11.04 -15.03
CA THR A 13 -1.29 12.51 -14.84
C THR A 13 -0.40 12.94 -13.69
N GLY A 14 -0.13 12.04 -12.73
CA GLY A 14 0.74 12.34 -11.61
C GLY A 14 0.81 11.21 -10.59
N VAL A 15 1.61 11.43 -9.55
CA VAL A 15 1.75 10.53 -8.40
C VAL A 15 1.68 11.35 -7.13
N LEU A 16 0.91 10.87 -6.15
CA LEU A 16 0.77 11.51 -4.84
C LEU A 16 0.92 10.48 -3.73
N SER A 17 1.88 10.71 -2.84
CA SER A 17 2.16 9.85 -1.68
C SER A 17 1.90 10.58 -0.37
N THR A 18 1.02 10.04 0.48
CA THR A 18 0.69 10.62 1.78
C THR A 18 0.12 9.57 2.74
N PHE A 19 -0.02 9.94 4.02
CA PHE A 19 -0.79 9.15 4.97
C PHE A 19 -2.29 9.21 4.62
N ASP A 20 -2.96 8.06 4.68
CA ASP A 20 -4.41 7.96 4.61
C ASP A 20 -4.96 7.88 6.04
N ARG A 21 -5.34 6.70 6.51
CA ARG A 21 -5.84 6.48 7.87
C ARG A 21 -4.71 6.38 8.89
N MET A 22 -4.83 7.17 9.95
CA MET A 22 -3.92 7.11 11.11
C MET A 22 -4.70 6.96 12.40
N ILE A 23 -4.26 6.03 13.25
CA ILE A 23 -4.78 5.83 14.59
C ILE A 23 -3.63 5.99 15.58
N PHE A 24 -3.74 7.00 16.42
CA PHE A 24 -2.83 7.28 17.52
C PHE A 24 -3.41 6.79 18.84
N LYS A 25 -2.56 6.41 19.78
CA LYS A 25 -2.94 6.12 21.17
C LYS A 25 -2.13 6.94 22.14
N GLY A 26 -2.80 7.49 23.14
CA GLY A 26 -2.20 8.17 24.28
C GLY A 26 -2.16 7.23 25.46
N HIS A 27 -0.95 7.00 25.98
CA HIS A 27 -0.72 6.19 27.17
C HIS A 27 -0.10 7.03 28.29
N ILE A 28 -0.66 6.98 29.49
CA ILE A 28 0.00 7.49 30.68
C ILE A 28 0.98 6.40 31.14
N LEU A 29 2.24 6.51 30.74
CA LEU A 29 3.23 5.43 30.93
C LEU A 29 3.39 4.96 32.39
N PRO A 30 3.38 5.84 33.42
CA PRO A 30 3.47 5.42 34.82
C PRO A 30 2.38 4.39 35.20
N PHE A 31 1.20 4.47 34.62
CA PHE A 31 0.12 3.52 34.88
C PHE A 31 0.39 2.09 34.42
N PHE A 32 1.41 1.84 33.59
CA PHE A 32 1.79 0.49 33.18
C PHE A 32 2.86 -0.14 34.08
N GLN A 33 3.39 0.62 35.05
CA GLN A 33 4.27 0.11 36.10
C GLN A 33 3.46 -0.18 37.38
N LYS A 34 3.69 -1.34 38.01
CA LYS A 34 2.94 -1.75 39.21
C LYS A 34 3.15 -0.79 40.39
N SER A 35 4.40 -0.42 40.68
CA SER A 35 4.76 0.52 41.74
C SER A 35 4.08 1.88 41.57
N SER A 36 4.14 2.44 40.36
CA SER A 36 3.55 3.74 40.02
C SER A 36 2.01 3.75 40.10
N ARG A 37 1.34 2.63 39.79
CA ARG A 37 -0.12 2.50 40.03
C ARG A 37 -0.46 2.55 41.51
N HIS A 38 0.30 1.86 42.35
CA HIS A 38 0.11 1.88 43.80
C HIS A 38 0.40 3.27 44.36
N TYR A 39 1.47 3.91 43.89
CA TYR A 39 1.82 5.28 44.26
C TYR A 39 0.69 6.27 43.94
N TYR A 40 0.06 6.18 42.76
CA TYR A 40 -1.08 7.03 42.44
C TYR A 40 -2.24 6.85 43.42
N LEU A 41 -2.67 5.61 43.69
CA LEU A 41 -3.75 5.37 44.64
C LEU A 41 -3.39 5.81 46.06
N PHE A 42 -2.13 5.67 46.46
CA PHE A 42 -1.63 6.19 47.73
C PHE A 42 -1.74 7.72 47.80
N GLN A 43 -1.35 8.44 46.74
CA GLN A 43 -1.49 9.89 46.64
C GLN A 43 -2.95 10.35 46.63
N GLU A 44 -3.87 9.51 46.16
CA GLU A 44 -5.32 9.73 46.20
C GLU A 44 -5.96 9.28 47.52
N LYS A 45 -5.19 8.72 48.45
CA LYS A 45 -5.65 8.13 49.72
C LYS A 45 -6.72 7.05 49.53
N VAL A 46 -6.59 6.23 48.49
CA VAL A 46 -7.53 5.17 48.13
C VAL A 46 -6.96 3.81 48.52
N LEU A 47 -7.63 3.11 49.44
CA LEU A 47 -7.34 1.72 49.74
C LEU A 47 -7.74 0.84 48.54
N PHE A 48 -7.03 -0.27 48.33
CA PHE A 48 -7.32 -1.16 47.19
C PHE A 48 -8.74 -1.72 47.20
N LYS A 49 -9.31 -2.02 48.38
CA LYS A 49 -10.71 -2.47 48.50
C LYS A 49 -11.73 -1.44 48.01
N ASP A 50 -11.37 -0.15 48.07
CA ASP A 50 -12.24 0.98 47.70
C ASP A 50 -12.00 1.46 46.27
N PHE A 51 -11.06 0.84 45.54
CA PHE A 51 -10.71 1.23 44.17
C PHE A 51 -11.92 1.24 43.24
N GLY A 52 -12.83 0.26 43.34
CA GLY A 52 -14.01 0.19 42.49
C GLY A 52 -14.93 1.41 42.65
N THR A 53 -15.16 1.83 43.90
CA THR A 53 -15.96 3.01 44.24
C THR A 53 -15.27 4.29 43.76
N TYR A 54 -13.97 4.42 44.03
CA TYR A 54 -13.18 5.56 43.55
C TYR A 54 -13.17 5.66 42.01
N ALA A 55 -12.92 4.56 41.31
CA ALA A 55 -12.90 4.56 39.85
C ALA A 55 -14.27 4.89 39.22
N LYS A 56 -15.39 4.49 39.85
CA LYS A 56 -16.73 4.95 39.48
C LYS A 56 -16.89 6.46 39.65
N LYS A 57 -16.47 7.02 40.80
CA LYS A 57 -16.50 8.48 41.05
C LYS A 57 -15.71 9.24 39.98
N VAL A 58 -14.50 8.79 39.67
CA VAL A 58 -13.66 9.41 38.63
C VAL A 58 -14.29 9.28 37.24
N SER A 59 -14.91 8.14 36.92
CA SER A 59 -15.65 7.93 35.68
C SER A 59 -16.83 8.90 35.53
N GLU A 60 -17.56 9.19 36.60
CA GLU A 60 -18.65 10.19 36.58
C GLU A 60 -18.15 11.62 36.34
N VAL A 61 -16.97 11.99 36.85
CA VAL A 61 -16.34 13.29 36.53
C VAL A 61 -16.09 13.42 35.02
N ILE A 62 -15.57 12.36 34.39
CA ILE A 62 -15.33 12.34 32.94
C ILE A 62 -16.65 12.44 32.16
N LYS A 63 -17.67 11.66 32.54
CA LYS A 63 -18.99 11.70 31.88
C LYS A 63 -19.66 13.07 32.02
N THR A 64 -19.56 13.68 33.20
CA THR A 64 -20.13 15.00 33.49
C THR A 64 -19.43 16.09 32.69
N SER A 65 -18.09 16.05 32.62
CA SER A 65 -17.32 16.96 31.76
C SER A 65 -17.72 16.84 30.28
N ALA A 66 -17.89 15.61 29.77
CA ALA A 66 -18.31 15.38 28.40
C ALA A 66 -19.73 15.89 28.10
N ARG A 67 -20.67 15.71 29.05
CA ARG A 67 -22.01 16.31 28.97
C ARG A 67 -21.93 17.83 28.96
N GLY A 68 -21.14 18.41 29.87
CA GLY A 68 -20.92 19.85 29.94
C GLY A 68 -20.36 20.43 28.65
N LEU A 69 -19.37 19.76 28.04
CA LEU A 69 -18.82 20.14 26.74
C LEU A 69 -19.89 20.06 25.64
N SER A 70 -20.69 18.99 25.61
CA SER A 70 -21.75 18.81 24.60
C SER A 70 -22.81 19.92 24.71
N VAL A 71 -23.24 20.27 25.92
CA VAL A 71 -24.18 21.38 26.18
C VAL A 71 -23.58 22.73 25.79
N LYS A 72 -22.33 22.99 26.19
CA LYS A 72 -21.60 24.23 25.88
C LYS A 72 -21.49 24.46 24.37
N GLU A 73 -21.10 23.44 23.63
CA GLU A 73 -20.93 23.49 22.17
C GLU A 73 -22.25 23.28 21.41
N ARG A 74 -23.37 23.10 22.12
CA ARG A 74 -24.70 22.81 21.56
C ARG A 74 -24.72 21.62 20.60
N ARG A 75 -24.01 20.55 20.97
CA ARG A 75 -23.88 19.31 20.17
C ARG A 75 -24.51 18.11 20.86
N PRO A 76 -25.02 17.12 20.10
CA PRO A 76 -25.69 15.97 20.68
C PRO A 76 -24.70 15.02 21.36
N LEU A 77 -25.13 14.47 22.50
CA LEU A 77 -24.47 13.35 23.18
C LEU A 77 -25.34 12.10 23.07
N ILE A 78 -24.95 11.16 22.22
CA ILE A 78 -25.78 10.03 21.79
C ILE A 78 -25.26 8.72 22.39
N HIS A 79 -26.16 7.91 22.94
CA HIS A 79 -25.84 6.53 23.32
C HIS A 79 -25.98 5.61 22.12
N LEU A 80 -25.02 4.71 21.93
CA LEU A 80 -25.07 3.71 20.88
C LEU A 80 -25.52 2.37 21.45
N ASP A 81 -26.71 1.94 21.05
CA ASP A 81 -27.35 0.71 21.55
C ASP A 81 -26.82 -0.55 20.85
N SER A 82 -26.13 -0.40 19.73
CA SER A 82 -25.62 -1.51 18.94
C SER A 82 -24.23 -1.24 18.38
N SER A 83 -23.38 -2.26 18.41
CA SER A 83 -22.07 -2.26 17.75
C SER A 83 -22.16 -2.27 16.22
N ARG A 84 -23.34 -2.54 15.65
CA ARG A 84 -23.59 -2.52 14.20
C ARG A 84 -23.72 -1.10 13.64
N ILE A 85 -24.02 -0.11 14.48
CA ILE A 85 -24.12 1.29 14.05
C ILE A 85 -22.71 1.82 13.80
N SER A 86 -22.47 2.28 12.57
CA SER A 86 -21.22 2.94 12.21
C SER A 86 -21.15 4.31 12.89
N LYS A 87 -20.20 4.45 13.81
CA LYS A 87 -19.98 5.70 14.54
C LYS A 87 -19.58 6.85 13.62
N GLU A 88 -18.81 6.52 12.58
CA GLU A 88 -18.35 7.50 11.59
C GLU A 88 -19.49 7.99 10.72
N ASP A 89 -20.32 7.08 10.18
CA ASP A 89 -21.44 7.46 9.31
C ASP A 89 -22.47 8.30 10.06
N LEU A 90 -22.75 7.95 11.32
CA LEU A 90 -23.63 8.75 12.18
C LEU A 90 -23.05 10.17 12.42
N ALA A 91 -21.75 10.28 12.70
CA ALA A 91 -21.11 11.57 12.90
C ALA A 91 -21.09 12.41 11.61
N ARG A 92 -20.85 11.80 10.44
CA ARG A 92 -20.91 12.49 9.14
C ARG A 92 -22.32 12.97 8.83
N LYS A 93 -23.33 12.14 9.08
CA LYS A 93 -24.73 12.53 8.93
C LYS A 93 -25.07 13.76 9.78
N ILE A 94 -24.68 13.77 11.06
CA ILE A 94 -24.88 14.94 11.94
C ILE A 94 -24.10 16.16 11.43
N GLN A 95 -22.87 15.98 10.97
CA GLN A 95 -22.07 17.07 10.39
C GLN A 95 -22.77 17.73 9.20
N GLU A 96 -23.35 16.92 8.31
CA GLU A 96 -24.05 17.38 7.10
C GLU A 96 -25.37 18.07 7.46
N GLU A 97 -26.19 17.46 8.33
CA GLU A 97 -27.47 18.00 8.80
C GLU A 97 -27.30 19.34 9.52
N ASP A 98 -26.34 19.42 10.45
CA ASP A 98 -26.06 20.63 11.24
C ASP A 98 -25.11 21.62 10.53
N ARG A 99 -24.62 21.28 9.34
CA ARG A 99 -23.66 22.06 8.53
C ARG A 99 -22.42 22.52 9.33
N VAL A 100 -21.85 21.60 10.10
CA VAL A 100 -20.70 21.89 10.99
C VAL A 100 -19.43 22.12 10.18
N LYS A 101 -19.04 23.38 10.02
CA LYS A 101 -17.82 23.78 9.29
C LYS A 101 -16.54 23.64 10.12
N GLU A 102 -16.65 23.81 11.43
CA GLU A 102 -15.53 23.71 12.36
C GLU A 102 -16.03 23.38 13.78
N GLY A 103 -15.22 22.70 14.58
CA GLY A 103 -15.49 22.43 15.99
C GLY A 103 -16.06 21.03 16.25
N LEU A 104 -16.67 20.86 17.44
CA LEU A 104 -17.29 19.60 17.85
C LEU A 104 -18.51 19.31 16.95
N ILE A 105 -18.62 18.09 16.45
CA ILE A 105 -19.78 17.60 15.68
C ILE A 105 -20.76 16.92 16.64
N CYS A 106 -20.30 15.90 17.37
CA CYS A 106 -21.12 15.16 18.32
C CYS A 106 -20.25 14.38 19.31
N VAL A 107 -20.86 13.95 20.42
CA VAL A 107 -20.28 12.99 21.35
C VAL A 107 -21.05 11.68 21.32
N LEU A 108 -20.40 10.58 20.98
CA LEU A 108 -21.02 9.25 21.02
C LEU A 108 -20.50 8.47 22.24
N LYS A 109 -21.37 7.72 22.92
CA LYS A 109 -20.97 6.86 24.05
C LYS A 109 -21.38 5.41 23.84
N GLY A 110 -20.47 4.48 24.10
CA GLY A 110 -20.71 3.04 23.94
C GLY A 110 -19.80 2.19 24.81
N VAL A 111 -20.25 0.99 25.18
CA VAL A 111 -19.48 0.05 25.99
C VAL A 111 -18.69 -0.88 25.09
N GLU A 112 -17.37 -0.99 25.30
CA GLU A 112 -16.48 -1.77 24.44
C GLU A 112 -15.49 -2.60 25.26
N PRO A 113 -15.04 -3.76 24.74
CA PRO A 113 -13.92 -4.51 25.32
C PRO A 113 -12.63 -3.66 25.33
N CYS A 114 -11.88 -3.74 26.42
CA CYS A 114 -10.63 -3.03 26.59
C CYS A 114 -9.77 -3.63 27.70
N VAL A 115 -8.52 -3.19 27.74
CA VAL A 115 -7.60 -3.46 28.83
C VAL A 115 -7.72 -2.34 29.87
N SER A 116 -7.91 -2.71 31.13
CA SER A 116 -8.24 -1.75 32.18
C SER A 116 -7.89 -2.29 33.56
N PHE A 117 -7.97 -1.43 34.59
CA PHE A 117 -7.60 -1.77 35.95
C PHE A 117 -8.71 -2.49 36.69
N ASP A 118 -8.31 -3.44 37.52
CA ASP A 118 -9.15 -4.19 38.45
C ASP A 118 -8.38 -4.43 39.75
N VAL A 119 -9.06 -4.77 40.84
CA VAL A 119 -8.42 -5.19 42.10
C VAL A 119 -8.77 -6.65 42.37
N ARG A 120 -7.73 -7.44 42.65
CA ARG A 120 -7.85 -8.88 42.92
C ARG A 120 -7.05 -9.26 44.16
N GLY A 121 -7.55 -10.23 44.91
CA GLY A 121 -6.77 -10.87 45.96
C GLY A 121 -5.69 -11.77 45.36
N ASN A 122 -4.45 -11.59 45.82
CA ASN A 122 -3.36 -12.51 45.61
C ASN A 122 -3.33 -13.49 46.80
N LYS A 123 -3.65 -14.76 46.54
CA LYS A 123 -3.75 -15.81 47.57
C LYS A 123 -2.41 -16.12 48.23
N GLU A 124 -1.33 -16.19 47.46
CA GLU A 124 0.02 -16.46 47.95
C GLU A 124 0.52 -15.36 48.89
N LYS A 125 0.23 -14.11 48.56
CA LYS A 125 0.67 -12.94 49.34
C LYS A 125 -0.33 -12.48 50.40
N GLN A 126 -1.51 -13.10 50.43
CA GLN A 126 -2.67 -12.69 51.23
C GLN A 126 -2.96 -11.18 51.16
N LYS A 127 -2.79 -10.56 49.98
CA LYS A 127 -2.89 -9.11 49.77
C LYS A 127 -3.71 -8.78 48.53
N LEU A 128 -4.39 -7.63 48.55
CA LEU A 128 -5.02 -7.07 47.35
C LEU A 128 -3.95 -6.49 46.42
N GLU A 129 -4.14 -6.63 45.11
CA GLU A 129 -3.29 -6.04 44.09
C GLU A 129 -4.12 -5.40 42.99
N VAL A 130 -3.66 -4.24 42.50
CA VAL A 130 -4.20 -3.64 41.28
C VAL A 130 -3.61 -4.38 40.08
N VAL A 131 -4.45 -4.98 39.27
CA VAL A 131 -4.07 -5.75 38.08
C VAL A 131 -4.59 -5.08 36.81
N ILE A 132 -3.94 -5.37 35.68
CA ILE A 132 -4.39 -4.99 34.34
C ILE A 132 -5.03 -6.23 33.73
N ARG A 133 -6.27 -6.11 33.25
CA ARG A 133 -7.00 -7.22 32.63
C ARG A 133 -7.93 -6.76 31.53
N GLU A 134 -8.40 -7.71 30.74
CA GLU A 134 -9.51 -7.49 29.82
C GLU A 134 -10.83 -7.35 30.58
N ARG A 135 -11.62 -6.34 30.19
CA ARG A 135 -12.97 -6.04 30.68
C ARG A 135 -13.71 -5.15 29.69
N LYS A 136 -14.96 -4.82 29.99
CA LYS A 136 -15.73 -3.81 29.26
C LYS A 136 -15.71 -2.48 30.01
N CYS A 137 -15.58 -1.39 29.27
CA CYS A 137 -15.67 -0.03 29.80
C CYS A 137 -16.50 0.84 28.86
N LEU A 138 -17.12 1.89 29.41
CA LEU A 138 -17.71 2.94 28.61
C LEU A 138 -16.58 3.76 27.94
N PHE A 139 -16.76 4.04 26.66
CA PHE A 139 -15.93 4.95 25.88
C PHE A 139 -16.77 6.13 25.42
N LEU A 140 -16.13 7.30 25.37
CA LEU A 140 -16.66 8.52 24.79
C LEU A 140 -15.90 8.84 23.51
N TYR A 141 -16.61 9.11 22.43
CA TYR A 141 -16.08 9.48 21.13
C TYR A 141 -16.48 10.91 20.81
N PHE A 142 -15.51 11.81 20.77
CA PHE A 142 -15.71 13.21 20.40
C PHE A 142 -15.33 13.35 18.92
N TYR A 143 -16.32 13.52 18.05
CA TYR A 143 -16.10 13.77 16.62
C TYR A 143 -15.96 15.27 16.38
N TYR A 144 -14.97 15.67 15.58
CA TYR A 144 -14.67 17.07 15.27
C TYR A 144 -14.52 17.28 13.78
N GLN A 145 -14.93 18.45 13.31
CA GLN A 145 -14.36 19.09 12.14
C GLN A 145 -13.23 20.01 12.63
N HIS A 146 -12.04 19.47 12.79
CA HIS A 146 -10.91 20.18 13.39
C HIS A 146 -10.34 21.22 12.42
N GLN A 147 -9.91 22.37 12.94
CA GLN A 147 -9.32 23.45 12.14
C GLN A 147 -8.13 22.94 11.31
N GLU A 148 -7.16 22.30 11.95
CA GLU A 148 -5.97 21.73 11.29
C GLU A 148 -6.21 20.38 10.59
N PHE A 149 -6.81 19.39 11.27
CA PHE A 149 -6.87 18.00 10.78
C PHE A 149 -8.15 17.63 10.00
N GLY A 150 -9.13 18.54 9.92
CA GLY A 150 -10.44 18.24 9.33
C GLY A 150 -11.21 17.20 10.14
N PHE A 151 -11.95 16.33 9.44
CA PHE A 151 -12.77 15.31 10.09
C PHE A 151 -11.92 14.32 10.89
N MET A 152 -12.13 14.29 12.21
CA MET A 152 -11.36 13.46 13.13
C MET A 152 -12.20 13.01 14.33
N HIS A 153 -11.69 12.04 15.11
CA HIS A 153 -12.29 11.74 16.40
C HIS A 153 -11.28 11.47 17.50
N VAL A 154 -11.68 11.80 18.73
CA VAL A 154 -10.96 11.47 19.96
C VAL A 154 -11.82 10.49 20.77
N ARG A 155 -11.29 9.30 21.01
CA ARG A 155 -11.91 8.26 21.85
C ARG A 155 -11.24 8.24 23.22
N LEU A 156 -12.00 8.46 24.28
CA LEU A 156 -11.53 8.43 25.67
C LEU A 156 -12.16 7.24 26.43
N GLN A 157 -11.32 6.43 27.07
CA GLN A 157 -11.76 5.43 28.04
C GLN A 157 -12.19 6.13 29.35
N THR A 158 -13.42 5.90 29.83
CA THR A 158 -13.89 6.55 31.07
C THR A 158 -13.43 5.84 32.35
N TRP A 159 -12.62 4.79 32.22
CA TRP A 159 -12.04 4.04 33.34
C TRP A 159 -10.51 4.04 33.20
N PHE A 160 -9.81 3.79 34.31
CA PHE A 160 -8.35 3.62 34.30
C PHE A 160 -7.90 2.59 33.24
N PRO A 161 -6.82 2.85 32.49
CA PRO A 161 -5.85 3.95 32.65
C PRO A 161 -6.18 5.21 31.83
N PHE A 162 -7.45 5.46 31.49
CA PHE A 162 -7.90 6.61 30.69
C PHE A 162 -7.19 6.70 29.34
N GLN A 163 -7.02 5.55 28.67
CA GLN A 163 -6.36 5.52 27.37
C GLN A 163 -7.14 6.39 26.38
N MET A 164 -6.43 7.25 25.66
CA MET A 164 -6.98 8.02 24.56
C MET A 164 -6.59 7.38 23.23
N GLN A 165 -7.47 7.49 22.25
CA GLN A 165 -7.19 7.15 20.86
C GLN A 165 -7.64 8.29 19.97
N ILE A 166 -6.80 8.68 19.02
CA ILE A 166 -7.10 9.77 18.08
C ILE A 166 -7.02 9.21 16.67
N TYR A 167 -8.08 9.40 15.88
CA TYR A 167 -8.09 9.13 14.45
C TYR A 167 -7.97 10.42 13.68
N ILE A 168 -7.09 10.47 12.69
CA ILE A 168 -7.03 11.53 11.69
C ILE A 168 -6.85 10.90 10.29
N ASN A 169 -7.16 11.66 9.25
CA ASN A 169 -6.90 11.29 7.87
C ASN A 169 -5.90 12.27 7.23
N GLY A 170 -4.77 11.77 6.74
CA GLY A 170 -3.74 12.63 6.14
C GLY A 170 -4.16 13.25 4.80
N ARG A 171 -5.11 12.64 4.08
CA ARG A 171 -5.69 13.21 2.85
C ARG A 171 -6.64 14.35 3.16
N GLU A 172 -7.39 14.23 4.25
CA GLU A 172 -8.26 15.30 4.72
C GLU A 172 -7.42 16.52 5.13
N TRP A 173 -6.35 16.30 5.88
CA TRP A 173 -5.37 17.36 6.18
C TRP A 173 -4.78 17.97 4.90
N LEU A 174 -4.40 17.15 3.91
CA LEU A 174 -3.84 17.64 2.65
C LEU A 174 -4.83 18.53 1.89
N ALA A 175 -6.10 18.16 1.76
CA ALA A 175 -7.08 19.03 1.12
C ALA A 175 -7.21 20.38 1.80
N LYS A 176 -7.31 20.42 3.13
CA LYS A 176 -7.42 21.71 3.83
C LYS A 176 -6.23 22.62 3.56
N ARG A 177 -5.05 22.04 3.38
CA ARG A 177 -3.83 22.79 3.01
C ARG A 177 -3.88 23.25 1.56
N LEU A 178 -4.35 22.41 0.63
CA LEU A 178 -4.57 22.81 -0.78
C LEU A 178 -5.62 23.91 -0.91
N ASP A 179 -6.75 23.79 -0.21
CA ASP A 179 -7.80 24.82 -0.15
C ASP A 179 -7.23 26.16 0.34
N GLY A 180 -6.38 26.12 1.37
CA GLY A 180 -5.72 27.30 1.91
C GLY A 180 -4.68 27.94 0.98
N GLU A 181 -4.09 27.16 0.07
CA GLU A 181 -3.17 27.64 -0.97
C GLU A 181 -3.88 27.93 -2.31
N GLY A 182 -5.19 27.71 -2.41
CA GLY A 182 -5.96 27.92 -3.64
C GLY A 182 -5.64 26.93 -4.76
N ILE A 183 -5.10 25.74 -4.44
CA ILE A 183 -4.77 24.71 -5.42
C ILE A 183 -5.99 23.83 -5.67
N GLY A 184 -6.50 23.82 -6.90
CA GLY A 184 -7.64 22.99 -7.29
C GLY A 184 -7.32 21.50 -7.29
N TYR A 185 -8.31 20.70 -6.90
CA TYR A 185 -8.24 19.25 -6.94
C TYR A 185 -9.65 18.66 -7.07
N GLN A 186 -9.72 17.42 -7.56
CA GLN A 186 -10.95 16.64 -7.58
C GLN A 186 -10.83 15.41 -6.68
N ARG A 187 -11.93 15.06 -6.01
CA ARG A 187 -11.99 13.92 -5.08
C ARG A 187 -13.00 12.87 -5.53
N TYR A 188 -12.62 11.62 -5.30
CA TYR A 188 -13.54 10.49 -5.22
C TYR A 188 -13.42 9.86 -3.84
N ASP A 189 -14.44 10.06 -2.99
CA ASP A 189 -14.39 9.75 -1.56
C ASP A 189 -13.14 10.44 -0.95
N ASN A 190 -12.36 9.79 -0.08
CA ASN A 190 -11.16 10.40 0.51
C ASN A 190 -9.97 10.59 -0.45
N SER A 191 -10.07 10.22 -1.73
CA SER A 191 -8.93 10.11 -2.66
C SER A 191 -8.91 11.20 -3.71
N MET A 192 -7.73 11.80 -3.94
CA MET A 192 -7.54 12.80 -4.97
C MET A 192 -7.37 12.09 -6.32
N VAL A 193 -8.23 12.41 -7.29
CA VAL A 193 -8.19 11.83 -8.64
C VAL A 193 -7.47 12.74 -9.64
N GLN A 194 -7.46 14.04 -9.36
CA GLN A 194 -6.75 15.06 -10.11
C GLN A 194 -6.33 16.16 -9.12
N VAL A 195 -5.17 16.78 -9.38
CA VAL A 195 -4.64 17.94 -8.65
C VAL A 195 -3.97 18.86 -9.66
N ASP A 196 -4.23 20.17 -9.59
CA ASP A 196 -3.71 21.15 -10.55
C ASP A 196 -2.19 21.28 -10.49
N ASP A 197 -1.61 21.34 -9.29
CA ASP A 197 -0.17 21.31 -9.06
C ASP A 197 0.23 20.08 -8.22
N GLY A 198 0.51 18.97 -8.92
CA GLY A 198 0.92 17.73 -8.27
C GLY A 198 2.25 17.82 -7.52
N LYS A 199 3.18 18.68 -7.96
CA LYS A 199 4.47 18.85 -7.29
C LYS A 199 4.28 19.55 -5.95
N ARG A 200 3.57 20.68 -5.95
CA ARG A 200 3.27 21.42 -4.72
C ARG A 200 2.42 20.60 -3.77
N ALA A 201 1.45 19.84 -4.27
CA ALA A 201 0.66 18.93 -3.43
C ALA A 201 1.51 17.85 -2.75
N GLN A 202 2.52 17.32 -3.42
CA GLN A 202 3.46 16.38 -2.81
C GLN A 202 4.34 17.04 -1.74
N GLU A 203 4.81 18.28 -1.96
CA GLU A 203 5.56 19.04 -0.97
C GLU A 203 4.72 19.30 0.30
N ILE A 204 3.46 19.72 0.14
CA ILE A 204 2.53 19.91 1.25
C ILE A 204 2.30 18.58 1.98
N ALA A 205 2.12 17.48 1.26
CA ALA A 205 1.97 16.16 1.88
C ALA A 205 3.19 15.76 2.73
N GLU A 206 4.40 16.22 2.37
CA GLU A 206 5.62 15.99 3.15
C GLU A 206 5.72 16.91 4.38
N GLU A 207 5.12 18.11 4.36
CA GLU A 207 5.00 18.99 5.54
C GLU A 207 4.24 18.31 6.69
N PHE A 208 3.31 17.40 6.38
CA PHE A 208 2.56 16.62 7.38
C PHE A 208 3.49 15.86 8.35
N LEU A 209 4.67 15.44 7.88
CA LEU A 209 5.65 14.72 8.70
C LEU A 209 6.30 15.62 9.77
N ARG A 210 6.19 16.94 9.62
CA ARG A 210 6.76 17.95 10.52
C ARG A 210 5.76 18.44 11.57
N VAL A 211 4.50 18.04 11.49
CA VAL A 211 3.46 18.41 12.46
C VAL A 211 3.86 17.91 13.86
N ASN A 212 3.76 18.79 14.86
CA ASN A 212 4.01 18.44 16.25
C ASN A 212 2.77 17.77 16.88
N PHE A 213 2.52 16.52 16.48
CA PHE A 213 1.39 15.72 16.95
C PHE A 213 1.31 15.63 18.47
N ALA A 214 2.46 15.52 19.16
CA ALA A 214 2.48 15.43 20.62
C ALA A 214 1.87 16.70 21.25
N LYS A 215 2.25 17.90 20.78
CA LYS A 215 1.69 19.17 21.27
C LYS A 215 0.21 19.31 20.94
N ALA A 216 -0.18 18.99 19.70
CA ALA A 216 -1.57 19.06 19.26
C ALA A 216 -2.48 18.12 20.07
N PHE A 217 -2.06 16.88 20.27
CA PHE A 217 -2.83 15.89 21.01
C PHE A 217 -2.83 16.16 22.51
N ASP A 218 -1.78 16.75 23.07
CA ASP A 218 -1.79 17.24 24.46
C ASP A 218 -2.76 18.40 24.67
N ALA A 219 -2.99 19.25 23.66
CA ALA A 219 -4.04 20.27 23.72
C ALA A 219 -5.43 19.64 23.77
N LEU A 220 -5.72 18.70 22.86
CA LEU A 220 -6.99 17.95 22.86
C LEU A 220 -7.20 17.17 24.17
N ALA A 221 -6.16 16.54 24.70
CA ALA A 221 -6.23 15.78 25.95
C ALA A 221 -6.53 16.67 27.16
N ARG A 222 -6.01 17.91 27.21
CA ARG A 222 -6.36 18.87 28.27
C ARG A 222 -7.81 19.31 28.22
N GLN A 223 -8.38 19.45 27.02
CA GLN A 223 -9.79 19.82 26.84
C GLN A 223 -10.74 18.67 27.21
N ILE A 224 -10.38 17.44 26.84
CA ILE A 224 -11.30 16.29 26.88
C ILE A 224 -11.15 15.46 28.17
N ASN A 225 -9.95 15.38 28.75
CA ASN A 225 -9.71 14.56 29.94
C ASN A 225 -9.58 15.43 31.21
N PRO A 226 -10.67 15.61 32.00
CA PRO A 226 -10.65 16.44 33.20
C PRO A 226 -9.76 15.89 34.33
N VAL A 227 -9.35 14.61 34.26
CA VAL A 227 -8.49 14.00 35.29
C VAL A 227 -7.00 14.18 35.00
N LEU A 228 -6.66 14.59 33.77
CA LEU A 228 -5.27 14.77 33.33
C LEU A 228 -4.46 15.76 34.20
N PRO A 229 -4.99 16.91 34.64
CA PRO A 229 -4.25 17.83 35.50
C PRO A 229 -3.79 17.17 36.81
N ARG A 230 -4.65 16.37 37.44
CA ARG A 230 -4.29 15.64 38.66
C ARG A 230 -3.24 14.57 38.41
N ILE A 231 -3.37 13.82 37.31
CA ILE A 231 -2.37 12.82 36.89
C ILE A 231 -1.01 13.48 36.63
N LYS A 232 -0.98 14.63 35.94
CA LYS A 232 0.23 15.42 35.71
C LYS A 232 0.84 15.91 37.03
N LYS A 233 0.03 16.32 38.01
CA LYS A 233 0.52 16.71 39.34
C LYS A 233 1.18 15.55 40.10
N VAL A 234 0.68 14.32 39.95
CA VAL A 234 1.21 13.14 40.65
C VAL A 234 2.48 12.58 39.99
N PHE A 235 2.52 12.54 38.65
CA PHE A 235 3.61 11.88 37.92
C PHE A 235 4.58 12.82 37.21
N SER A 236 4.31 14.13 37.21
CA SER A 236 5.01 15.13 36.40
C SER A 236 5.02 14.80 34.90
N GLN A 237 4.07 13.97 34.45
CA GLN A 237 3.99 13.43 33.09
C GLN A 237 2.53 13.32 32.63
N GLY A 238 2.30 13.55 31.33
CA GLY A 238 1.00 13.42 30.67
C GLY A 238 0.90 12.17 29.80
N TYR A 239 0.27 12.33 28.64
CA TYR A 239 0.19 11.26 27.65
C TYR A 239 1.50 11.11 26.89
N TYR A 240 1.89 9.86 26.68
CA TYR A 240 2.86 9.46 25.69
C TYR A 240 2.12 8.98 24.44
N TRP A 241 2.31 9.68 23.34
CA TRP A 241 1.61 9.43 22.08
C TRP A 241 2.37 8.43 21.21
N VAL A 242 1.63 7.45 20.70
CA VAL A 242 2.13 6.44 19.77
C VAL A 242 1.24 6.34 18.54
N LEU A 243 1.83 6.02 17.40
CA LEU A 243 1.11 5.60 16.20
C LEU A 243 0.81 4.11 16.33
N ASP A 244 -0.47 3.77 16.50
CA ASP A 244 -0.91 2.38 16.65
C ASP A 244 -1.12 1.69 15.30
N GLN A 245 -1.66 2.44 14.33
CA GLN A 245 -1.84 2.06 12.94
C GLN A 245 -1.58 3.28 12.06
N GLY A 246 -0.69 3.14 11.07
CA GLY A 246 -0.49 4.15 10.01
C GLY A 246 -0.59 3.51 8.64
N GLU A 247 -1.52 4.00 7.82
CA GLU A 247 -1.66 3.66 6.41
C GLU A 247 -1.02 4.76 5.56
N TYR A 248 -0.04 4.40 4.74
CA TYR A 248 0.64 5.33 3.84
C TYR A 248 0.47 4.83 2.41
N ALA A 249 -0.15 5.66 1.59
CA ALA A 249 -0.59 5.33 0.25
C ALA A 249 0.20 6.12 -0.78
N THR A 250 0.57 5.44 -1.86
CA THR A 250 1.11 6.01 -3.08
C THR A 250 0.04 5.82 -4.15
N ASP A 251 -0.54 6.93 -4.59
CA ASP A 251 -1.57 7.00 -5.61
C ASP A 251 -0.93 7.34 -6.95
N VAL A 252 -1.10 6.45 -7.92
CA VAL A 252 -0.79 6.75 -9.33
C VAL A 252 -2.09 7.19 -9.99
N LEU A 253 -2.14 8.44 -10.42
CA LEU A 253 -3.32 9.08 -10.98
C LEU A 253 -3.36 8.79 -12.49
N PHE A 254 -4.36 8.05 -12.96
CA PHE A 254 -4.59 7.86 -14.39
C PHE A 254 -5.49 8.97 -14.94
N LYS A 255 -5.29 9.29 -16.23
CA LYS A 255 -6.10 10.28 -16.98
C LYS A 255 -7.60 10.01 -16.85
N ASP A 256 -7.98 8.74 -16.88
CA ASP A 256 -9.36 8.29 -16.82
C ASP A 256 -9.43 6.84 -16.29
N ARG A 257 -10.66 6.39 -15.97
CA ARG A 257 -10.91 5.04 -15.44
C ARG A 257 -10.61 3.94 -16.46
N GLN A 258 -10.89 4.17 -17.75
CA GLN A 258 -10.69 3.17 -18.80
C GLN A 258 -9.21 2.86 -18.98
N SER A 259 -8.36 3.89 -18.97
CA SER A 259 -6.90 3.76 -19.04
C SER A 259 -6.32 2.83 -17.95
N LEU A 260 -6.85 2.89 -16.72
CA LEU A 260 -6.47 1.99 -15.63
C LEU A 260 -7.05 0.59 -15.84
N LEU A 261 -8.34 0.48 -16.19
CA LEU A 261 -9.01 -0.79 -16.41
C LEU A 261 -8.37 -1.65 -17.50
N GLU A 262 -7.77 -1.04 -18.52
CA GLU A 262 -7.04 -1.74 -19.58
C GLU A 262 -5.84 -2.57 -19.07
N ILE A 263 -5.21 -2.15 -17.98
CA ILE A 263 -4.01 -2.83 -17.44
C ILE A 263 -4.29 -3.52 -16.10
N TYR A 264 -5.33 -3.09 -15.38
CA TYR A 264 -5.56 -3.50 -14.00
C TYR A 264 -5.72 -5.01 -13.79
N PRO A 265 -6.49 -5.76 -14.63
CA PRO A 265 -6.60 -7.21 -14.49
C PRO A 265 -5.25 -7.93 -14.55
N GLU A 266 -4.37 -7.48 -15.45
CA GLU A 266 -3.04 -8.07 -15.66
C GLU A 266 -2.09 -7.74 -14.51
N LEU A 267 -2.18 -6.53 -13.94
CA LEU A 267 -1.45 -6.18 -12.73
C LEU A 267 -1.85 -7.09 -11.56
N VAL A 268 -3.15 -7.35 -11.40
CA VAL A 268 -3.68 -8.23 -10.35
C VAL A 268 -3.23 -9.67 -10.57
N GLU A 269 -3.37 -10.19 -11.79
CA GLU A 269 -2.94 -11.55 -12.14
C GLU A 269 -1.44 -11.72 -11.92
N HIS A 270 -0.64 -10.78 -12.40
CA HIS A 270 0.80 -10.84 -12.22
C HIS A 270 1.20 -10.85 -10.75
N ALA A 271 0.62 -9.94 -9.95
CA ALA A 271 0.91 -9.86 -8.53
C ALA A 271 0.47 -11.12 -7.76
N LEU A 272 -0.61 -11.78 -8.20
CA LEU A 272 -1.09 -13.02 -7.59
C LEU A 272 -0.22 -14.23 -7.94
N VAL A 273 0.17 -14.35 -9.21
CA VAL A 273 0.87 -15.53 -9.74
C VAL A 273 2.38 -15.46 -9.51
N ASN A 274 2.98 -14.27 -9.62
CA ASN A 274 4.44 -14.12 -9.69
C ASN A 274 5.07 -13.63 -8.39
N PHE A 275 4.33 -12.94 -7.52
CA PHE A 275 4.89 -12.49 -6.24
C PHE A 275 4.80 -13.61 -5.22
N ASN A 276 5.95 -14.17 -4.88
CA ASN A 276 6.08 -15.16 -3.83
C ASN A 276 6.37 -14.49 -2.47
N ALA A 277 6.51 -15.31 -1.42
CA ALA A 277 6.74 -14.81 -0.09
C ALA A 277 8.06 -14.02 0.07
N SER A 278 9.11 -14.40 -0.67
CA SER A 278 10.39 -13.69 -0.66
C SER A 278 10.25 -12.28 -1.25
N ASP A 279 9.48 -12.13 -2.31
CA ASP A 279 9.23 -10.83 -2.95
C ASP A 279 8.49 -9.89 -2.00
N VAL A 280 7.41 -10.38 -1.38
CA VAL A 280 6.62 -9.61 -0.40
C VAL A 280 7.48 -9.15 0.77
N MET A 281 8.36 -10.02 1.28
CA MET A 281 9.29 -9.61 2.34
C MET A 281 10.26 -8.54 1.86
N THR A 282 10.78 -8.67 0.63
CA THR A 282 11.70 -7.71 0.03
C THR A 282 11.05 -6.34 -0.14
N PHE A 283 9.78 -6.29 -0.57
CA PHE A 283 9.01 -5.06 -0.64
C PHE A 283 8.94 -4.38 0.73
N LEU A 284 8.64 -5.15 1.78
CA LEU A 284 8.61 -4.69 3.17
C LEU A 284 10.01 -4.55 3.82
N GLY A 285 11.10 -4.53 3.03
CA GLY A 285 12.46 -4.29 3.53
C GLY A 285 13.02 -5.40 4.43
N ARG A 286 12.55 -6.63 4.24
CA ARG A 286 12.98 -7.83 4.96
C ARG A 286 13.55 -8.86 3.98
N LYS A 287 14.37 -9.77 4.52
CA LYS A 287 14.84 -10.97 3.81
C LYS A 287 14.16 -12.17 4.44
N LEU A 288 13.59 -13.05 3.61
CA LEU A 288 13.10 -14.35 4.08
C LEU A 288 14.30 -15.18 4.57
N THR A 289 14.25 -15.58 5.83
CA THR A 289 15.23 -16.49 6.45
C THR A 289 14.48 -17.66 7.09
N GLY A 290 15.14 -18.81 7.27
CA GLY A 290 14.55 -19.97 7.94
C GLY A 290 14.07 -19.69 9.38
N ASN A 291 14.52 -18.57 9.98
CA ASN A 291 14.14 -18.13 11.32
C ASN A 291 12.90 -17.20 11.32
N PHE A 292 12.24 -16.99 10.18
CA PHE A 292 11.04 -16.17 10.13
C PHE A 292 9.87 -16.87 10.81
N GLN A 293 9.58 -16.46 12.05
CA GLN A 293 8.42 -16.91 12.81
C GLN A 293 7.23 -15.96 12.58
N GLY A 294 6.34 -16.31 11.65
CA GLY A 294 5.11 -15.59 11.38
C GLY A 294 4.42 -16.03 10.10
N GLU A 295 3.17 -15.62 9.94
CA GLU A 295 2.42 -15.90 8.71
C GLU A 295 2.71 -14.86 7.64
N MET A 296 2.75 -15.35 6.40
CA MET A 296 2.67 -14.54 5.20
C MET A 296 1.49 -15.00 4.35
N ILE A 297 0.61 -14.06 4.04
CA ILE A 297 -0.66 -14.34 3.36
C ILE A 297 -0.82 -13.36 2.21
N THR A 298 -1.11 -13.88 1.02
CA THR A 298 -1.60 -13.09 -0.12
C THR A 298 -3.08 -13.41 -0.31
N ASP A 299 -3.95 -12.41 -0.18
CA ASP A 299 -5.40 -12.53 -0.41
C ASP A 299 -5.87 -11.62 -1.54
N THR A 300 -6.77 -12.12 -2.38
CA THR A 300 -7.54 -11.31 -3.33
C THR A 300 -8.99 -11.21 -2.88
N LYS A 301 -9.58 -10.02 -3.04
CA LYS A 301 -11.00 -9.81 -2.72
C LYS A 301 -11.66 -8.97 -3.80
N LYS A 302 -12.75 -9.49 -4.37
CA LYS A 302 -13.65 -8.72 -5.24
C LYS A 302 -14.45 -7.74 -4.38
N ARG A 303 -14.43 -6.47 -4.75
CA ARG A 303 -15.16 -5.36 -4.13
C ARG A 303 -16.13 -4.80 -5.18
N PRO A 304 -17.15 -4.02 -4.77
CA PRO A 304 -17.97 -3.28 -5.72
C PRO A 304 -17.16 -2.38 -6.66
N GLN A 305 -16.04 -1.84 -6.18
CA GLN A 305 -15.19 -0.93 -6.93
C GLN A 305 -14.18 -1.61 -7.88
N GLY A 306 -13.82 -2.88 -7.63
CA GLY A 306 -12.76 -3.60 -8.33
C GLY A 306 -12.17 -4.75 -7.51
N ILE A 307 -10.99 -5.25 -7.89
CA ILE A 307 -10.29 -6.34 -7.16
C ILE A 307 -9.25 -5.71 -6.24
N ARG A 308 -9.07 -6.20 -5.01
CA ARG A 308 -7.93 -5.82 -4.15
C ARG A 308 -7.01 -7.00 -3.99
N ILE A 309 -5.71 -6.81 -4.15
CA ILE A 309 -4.69 -7.73 -3.65
C ILE A 309 -4.09 -7.19 -2.35
N LYS A 310 -3.92 -8.06 -1.36
CA LYS A 310 -3.34 -7.74 -0.07
C LYS A 310 -2.30 -8.78 0.32
N HIS A 311 -1.10 -8.31 0.58
CA HIS A 311 -0.01 -9.08 1.15
C HIS A 311 0.13 -8.73 2.63
N ARG A 312 0.10 -9.73 3.51
CA ARG A 312 0.22 -9.56 4.95
C ARG A 312 1.51 -10.20 5.44
N MET A 313 2.32 -9.44 6.17
CA MET A 313 3.49 -9.92 6.91
C MET A 313 3.24 -9.67 8.40
N LYS A 314 2.86 -10.72 9.13
CA LYS A 314 2.42 -10.62 10.53
C LYS A 314 1.31 -9.56 10.70
N LYS A 315 1.59 -8.48 11.44
CA LYS A 315 0.63 -7.38 11.70
C LYS A 315 0.72 -6.25 10.67
N ASN A 316 1.66 -6.28 9.73
CA ASN A 316 1.82 -5.27 8.70
C ASN A 316 1.28 -5.79 7.36
N SER A 317 0.91 -4.90 6.46
CA SER A 317 0.44 -5.31 5.13
C SER A 317 0.77 -4.30 4.06
N LEU A 318 0.90 -4.79 2.82
CA LEU A 318 0.94 -4.00 1.60
C LEU A 318 -0.27 -4.39 0.75
N LYS A 319 -0.96 -3.43 0.14
CA LYS A 319 -2.16 -3.68 -0.67
C LYS A 319 -2.07 -2.90 -1.98
N MET A 320 -2.60 -3.48 -3.04
CA MET A 320 -2.89 -2.77 -4.27
C MET A 320 -4.39 -2.88 -4.58
N TYR A 321 -5.00 -1.75 -4.93
CA TYR A 321 -6.37 -1.68 -5.41
C TYR A 321 -6.61 -0.46 -6.28
N ASP A 322 -7.63 -0.52 -7.12
CA ASP A 322 -8.15 0.63 -7.85
C ASP A 322 -9.14 1.43 -6.99
N LYS A 323 -9.12 2.74 -7.18
CA LYS A 323 -10.10 3.68 -6.62
C LYS A 323 -10.47 4.68 -7.70
N TRP A 324 -11.54 4.38 -8.44
CA TRP A 324 -11.92 5.11 -9.65
C TRP A 324 -10.79 5.06 -10.71
N SER A 325 -10.18 6.19 -11.07
CA SER A 325 -9.03 6.30 -11.98
C SER A 325 -7.68 6.26 -11.26
N VAL A 326 -7.64 5.90 -9.97
CA VAL A 326 -6.41 5.88 -9.18
C VAL A 326 -5.96 4.46 -8.89
N LEU A 327 -4.73 4.11 -9.26
CA LEU A 327 -4.07 2.90 -8.76
C LEU A 327 -3.41 3.22 -7.42
N ARG A 328 -3.93 2.64 -6.34
CA ARG A 328 -3.37 2.84 -5.01
C ARG A 328 -2.53 1.64 -4.60
N VAL A 329 -1.29 1.90 -4.22
CA VAL A 329 -0.45 0.98 -3.45
C VAL A 329 -0.29 1.54 -2.04
N GLU A 330 -0.67 0.76 -1.04
CA GLU A 330 -0.76 1.21 0.36
C GLU A 330 -0.05 0.25 1.29
N THR A 331 0.84 0.78 2.12
CA THR A 331 1.48 0.05 3.21
C THR A 331 0.86 0.45 4.55
N THR A 332 0.35 -0.55 5.28
CA THR A 332 -0.17 -0.42 6.63
C THR A 332 0.85 -0.95 7.64
N ILE A 333 1.31 -0.10 8.55
CA ILE A 333 2.21 -0.47 9.65
C ILE A 333 1.42 -0.47 10.97
N ASN A 334 1.22 -1.65 11.56
CA ASN A 334 0.65 -1.82 12.91
C ASN A 334 1.70 -2.29 13.93
N ASN A 335 2.77 -2.95 13.46
CA ASN A 335 3.91 -3.37 14.26
C ASN A 335 5.21 -2.83 13.66
N PRO A 336 5.68 -1.65 14.09
CA PRO A 336 6.90 -1.04 13.56
C PRO A 336 8.18 -1.79 13.95
N ARG A 337 8.15 -2.65 14.97
CA ARG A 337 9.34 -3.42 15.40
C ARG A 337 9.84 -4.35 14.30
N GLU A 338 9.00 -4.60 13.29
CA GLU A 338 9.39 -5.30 12.08
C GLU A 338 10.25 -4.48 11.12
N PHE A 339 10.54 -3.22 11.42
CA PHE A 339 11.41 -2.37 10.62
C PHE A 339 12.50 -1.78 11.51
N LYS A 340 13.56 -1.26 10.90
CA LYS A 340 14.70 -0.67 11.62
C LYS A 340 14.71 0.84 11.52
N ILE A 341 15.19 1.48 12.58
CA ILE A 341 15.47 2.91 12.66
C ILE A 341 16.91 3.10 13.16
N TYR A 342 17.63 4.06 12.58
CA TYR A 342 19.01 4.37 12.97
C TYR A 342 19.00 5.44 14.04
N ARG A 343 19.43 5.10 15.27
CA ARG A 343 19.40 6.02 16.42
C ARG A 343 20.58 5.80 17.36
N LYS A 344 20.83 6.83 18.17
CA LYS A 344 21.78 6.79 19.28
C LYS A 344 21.20 5.90 20.39
N VAL A 345 21.95 4.88 20.77
CA VAL A 345 21.61 3.93 21.83
C VAL A 345 22.77 3.80 22.80
N GLU A 346 22.48 3.44 24.04
CA GLU A 346 23.49 3.10 25.03
C GLU A 346 23.76 1.61 25.03
N ARG A 347 25.03 1.22 24.91
CA ARG A 347 25.46 -0.18 24.95
C ARG A 347 26.77 -0.27 25.72
N TYR A 348 26.80 -1.08 26.76
CA TYR A 348 27.95 -1.23 27.65
C TYR A 348 28.47 0.15 28.16
N GLY A 349 27.54 1.04 28.57
CA GLY A 349 27.85 2.39 29.05
C GLY A 349 28.29 3.41 27.98
N LYS A 350 28.39 3.03 26.70
CA LYS A 350 28.78 3.93 25.61
C LYS A 350 27.60 4.28 24.70
N LYS A 351 27.50 5.55 24.29
CA LYS A 351 26.48 6.02 23.34
C LYS A 351 26.96 5.82 21.90
N VAL A 352 26.32 4.92 21.16
CA VAL A 352 26.67 4.55 19.78
C VAL A 352 25.47 4.67 18.84
N MET A 353 25.70 5.01 17.57
CA MET A 353 24.65 5.00 16.56
C MET A 353 24.44 3.59 16.00
N ARG A 354 23.19 3.09 16.04
CA ARG A 354 22.89 1.74 15.56
C ARG A 354 21.50 1.62 14.96
N TRP A 355 21.36 0.69 14.03
CA TRP A 355 20.06 0.21 13.56
C TRP A 355 19.40 -0.67 14.62
N ILE A 356 18.25 -0.22 15.14
CA ILE A 356 17.44 -0.94 16.12
C ILE A 356 16.00 -1.12 15.63
N PRO A 357 15.20 -2.04 16.20
CA PRO A 357 13.77 -2.12 15.91
C PRO A 357 13.06 -0.77 16.11
N MET A 358 12.25 -0.36 15.14
CA MET A 358 11.52 0.90 15.20
C MET A 358 10.39 0.83 16.23
N GLY A 359 10.29 1.86 17.09
CA GLY A 359 9.24 1.98 18.10
C GLY A 359 7.95 2.61 17.56
N LYS A 360 6.89 2.62 18.38
CA LYS A 360 5.59 3.21 18.04
C LYS A 360 5.48 4.72 18.26
N SER A 361 6.50 5.37 18.81
CA SER A 361 6.46 6.81 19.12
C SER A 361 6.09 7.66 17.90
N VAL A 362 5.28 8.70 18.09
CA VAL A 362 4.96 9.68 17.03
C VAL A 362 6.20 10.40 16.50
N PHE A 363 7.28 10.50 17.29
CA PHE A 363 8.58 11.01 16.83
C PHE A 363 9.22 10.15 15.72
N ASN A 364 8.70 8.96 15.45
CA ASN A 364 9.22 8.07 14.41
C ASN A 364 8.44 8.24 13.10
N LEU A 365 7.47 9.16 13.02
CA LEU A 365 6.53 9.24 11.90
C LEU A 365 7.21 9.37 10.53
N TYR A 366 8.27 10.18 10.43
CA TYR A 366 9.06 10.30 9.20
C TYR A 366 9.56 8.93 8.68
N ARG A 367 9.98 8.04 9.58
CA ARG A 367 10.48 6.71 9.24
C ARG A 367 9.36 5.74 8.86
N TYR A 368 8.15 5.94 9.40
CA TYR A 368 6.96 5.21 8.92
C TYR A 368 6.67 5.58 7.46
N ALA A 369 6.67 6.87 7.13
CA ALA A 369 6.45 7.35 5.78
C ALA A 369 7.52 6.82 4.82
N GLU A 370 8.80 6.95 5.20
CA GLU A 370 9.94 6.51 4.39
C GLU A 370 9.88 5.00 4.08
N VAL A 371 9.68 4.16 5.09
CA VAL A 371 9.62 2.71 4.90
C VAL A 371 8.42 2.31 4.04
N SER A 372 7.26 2.92 4.27
CA SER A 372 6.07 2.66 3.47
C SER A 372 6.22 3.13 2.02
N LYS A 373 6.77 4.33 1.79
CA LYS A 373 7.03 4.87 0.45
C LYS A 373 7.94 3.94 -0.34
N ILE A 374 9.07 3.54 0.25
CA ILE A 374 10.00 2.59 -0.38
C ILE A 374 9.31 1.25 -0.67
N ALA A 375 8.47 0.75 0.23
CA ALA A 375 7.75 -0.51 0.02
C ALA A 375 6.77 -0.40 -1.16
N ASN A 376 6.01 0.69 -1.23
CA ASN A 376 5.09 0.97 -2.33
C ASN A 376 5.85 1.12 -3.66
N GLU A 377 6.97 1.84 -3.66
CA GLU A 377 7.80 2.07 -4.85
C GLU A 377 8.43 0.80 -5.41
N ARG A 378 8.89 -0.11 -4.54
CA ARG A 378 9.39 -1.44 -4.93
C ARG A 378 8.29 -2.32 -5.50
N TYR A 379 7.10 -2.25 -4.93
CA TYR A 379 5.95 -3.00 -5.42
C TYR A 379 5.55 -2.52 -6.82
N LEU A 380 5.44 -1.20 -7.03
CA LEU A 380 5.20 -0.60 -8.34
C LEU A 380 6.30 -0.95 -9.34
N GLU A 381 7.58 -0.92 -8.93
CA GLU A 381 8.69 -1.34 -9.78
C GLU A 381 8.56 -2.81 -10.19
N ALA A 382 8.17 -3.71 -9.28
CA ALA A 382 7.99 -5.12 -9.61
C ALA A 382 6.83 -5.32 -10.60
N LEU A 383 5.77 -4.53 -10.50
CA LEU A 383 4.67 -4.52 -11.47
C LEU A 383 5.09 -4.00 -12.85
N SER A 384 6.22 -3.29 -12.97
CA SER A 384 6.76 -2.91 -14.29
C SER A 384 7.28 -4.11 -15.08
N ALA A 385 7.25 -5.33 -14.55
CA ALA A 385 7.52 -6.54 -15.33
C ALA A 385 6.32 -6.96 -16.20
N VAL A 386 5.11 -6.48 -15.87
CA VAL A 386 3.89 -6.80 -16.62
C VAL A 386 3.95 -6.21 -18.01
N VAL A 387 4.09 -7.05 -19.03
CA VAL A 387 3.89 -6.65 -20.43
C VAL A 387 2.40 -6.76 -20.70
N PRO A 388 1.71 -5.65 -21.02
CA PRO A 388 0.28 -5.72 -21.27
C PRO A 388 -0.05 -6.70 -22.40
N LEU A 389 -1.15 -7.46 -22.27
CA LEU A 389 -1.61 -8.36 -23.31
C LEU A 389 -1.82 -7.59 -24.61
N ASN A 390 -2.36 -6.38 -24.52
CA ASN A 390 -2.58 -5.51 -25.68
C ASN A 390 -1.27 -5.17 -26.41
N ASP A 391 -0.16 -4.99 -25.70
CA ASP A 391 1.14 -4.76 -26.34
C ASP A 391 1.66 -6.05 -27.01
N CYS A 392 1.43 -7.20 -26.38
CA CYS A 392 1.77 -8.50 -26.98
C CYS A 392 0.93 -8.80 -28.22
N VAL A 393 -0.36 -8.48 -28.18
CA VAL A 393 -1.30 -8.60 -29.31
C VAL A 393 -0.88 -7.63 -30.42
N ARG A 394 -0.60 -6.36 -30.11
CA ARG A 394 -0.08 -5.40 -31.09
C ARG A 394 1.23 -5.86 -31.73
N GLU A 395 2.14 -6.47 -30.97
CA GLU A 395 3.37 -7.02 -31.54
C GLU A 395 3.11 -8.21 -32.48
N LEU A 396 2.13 -9.06 -32.18
CA LEU A 396 1.68 -10.13 -33.07
C LEU A 396 0.95 -9.59 -34.31
N GLU A 397 0.12 -8.56 -34.17
CA GLU A 397 -0.53 -7.85 -35.27
C GLU A 397 0.50 -7.16 -36.17
N GLN A 398 1.52 -6.53 -35.59
CA GLN A 398 2.65 -5.96 -36.34
C GLN A 398 3.44 -7.02 -37.09
N LEU A 399 3.63 -8.22 -36.50
CA LEU A 399 4.24 -9.34 -37.20
C LEU A 399 3.41 -9.74 -38.42
N ALA A 400 2.08 -9.76 -38.29
CA ALA A 400 1.15 -10.07 -39.38
C ALA A 400 1.00 -8.93 -40.42
N GLY A 401 1.27 -7.69 -40.02
CA GLY A 401 1.22 -6.49 -40.86
C GLY A 401 2.47 -6.24 -41.70
N SER A 402 2.37 -5.36 -42.69
CA SER A 402 3.53 -4.93 -43.50
C SER A 402 4.39 -3.90 -42.76
N VAL A 403 5.71 -3.96 -42.94
CA VAL A 403 6.68 -3.00 -42.37
C VAL A 403 7.45 -2.30 -43.48
N GLN A 404 7.76 -1.02 -43.29
CA GLN A 404 8.63 -0.23 -44.17
C GLN A 404 10.05 -0.16 -43.59
N ASP A 405 11.05 -0.45 -44.42
CA ASP A 405 12.47 -0.37 -44.06
C ASP A 405 13.21 0.39 -45.19
N GLY A 406 13.47 1.67 -44.93
CA GLY A 406 13.91 2.64 -45.94
C GLY A 406 12.83 2.87 -47.01
N GLN A 407 13.22 2.75 -48.28
CA GLN A 407 12.31 2.84 -49.42
C GLN A 407 11.54 1.54 -49.72
N ASN A 408 11.83 0.45 -49.00
CA ASN A 408 11.26 -0.87 -49.30
C ASN A 408 10.14 -1.23 -48.33
N ARG A 409 9.05 -1.80 -48.86
CA ARG A 409 7.94 -2.36 -48.08
C ARG A 409 8.03 -3.89 -48.05
N TYR A 410 7.96 -4.47 -46.86
CA TYR A 410 7.97 -5.92 -46.64
C TYR A 410 6.64 -6.36 -46.05
N SER A 411 6.06 -7.44 -46.59
CA SER A 411 4.82 -8.02 -46.04
C SER A 411 5.02 -8.61 -44.64
N GLY A 412 3.94 -8.84 -43.90
CA GLY A 412 3.96 -9.52 -42.61
C GLY A 412 4.01 -11.05 -42.72
N PHE A 413 4.31 -11.71 -41.63
CA PHE A 413 4.22 -13.16 -41.51
C PHE A 413 2.86 -13.54 -40.93
N ASN A 414 2.12 -14.43 -41.60
CA ASN A 414 0.96 -15.06 -40.98
C ASN A 414 1.45 -16.13 -39.98
N PRO A 415 1.31 -15.93 -38.65
CA PRO A 415 1.86 -16.85 -37.65
C PRO A 415 1.24 -18.26 -37.70
N LEU A 416 0.04 -18.37 -38.30
CA LEU A 416 -0.70 -19.62 -38.44
C LEU A 416 -0.37 -20.37 -39.73
N SER A 417 0.33 -19.75 -40.68
CA SER A 417 0.69 -20.39 -41.96
C SER A 417 1.75 -21.48 -41.76
N PRO A 418 1.63 -22.66 -42.41
CA PRO A 418 2.66 -23.72 -42.36
C PRO A 418 4.05 -23.23 -42.78
N GLU A 419 4.11 -22.32 -43.76
CA GLU A 419 5.35 -21.76 -44.29
C GLU A 419 6.05 -20.88 -43.25
N ALA A 420 5.31 -20.00 -42.57
CA ALA A 420 5.87 -19.15 -41.52
C ALA A 420 6.39 -19.99 -40.35
N THR A 421 5.66 -21.03 -39.94
CA THR A 421 6.07 -21.95 -38.88
C THR A 421 7.41 -22.61 -39.19
N LYS A 422 7.57 -23.17 -40.39
CA LYS A 422 8.84 -23.79 -40.82
C LYS A 422 9.99 -22.79 -40.77
N VAL A 423 9.76 -21.56 -41.24
CA VAL A 423 10.76 -20.48 -41.17
C VAL A 423 11.11 -20.13 -39.73
N PHE A 424 10.13 -20.04 -38.82
CA PHE A 424 10.37 -19.72 -37.42
C PHE A 424 11.15 -20.81 -36.69
N GLU A 425 10.83 -22.08 -36.96
CA GLU A 425 11.58 -23.24 -36.44
C GLU A 425 13.03 -23.21 -36.92
N ALA A 426 13.25 -23.04 -38.23
CA ALA A 426 14.59 -22.99 -38.80
C ALA A 426 15.42 -21.83 -38.24
N VAL A 427 14.79 -20.68 -37.97
CA VAL A 427 15.47 -19.51 -37.39
C VAL A 427 15.79 -19.71 -35.90
N LEU A 428 14.92 -20.40 -35.17
CA LEU A 428 15.07 -20.67 -33.73
C LEU A 428 15.86 -21.95 -33.42
N ASP A 429 16.43 -22.61 -34.43
CA ASP A 429 17.25 -23.80 -34.25
C ASP A 429 18.39 -23.55 -33.24
N GLY A 430 18.54 -24.46 -32.27
CA GLY A 430 19.50 -24.32 -31.18
C GLY A 430 20.95 -24.22 -31.65
N SER A 431 21.28 -24.78 -32.81
CA SER A 431 22.63 -24.67 -33.41
C SER A 431 23.02 -23.23 -33.74
N HIS A 432 22.06 -22.32 -33.87
CA HIS A 432 22.27 -20.92 -34.22
C HIS A 432 22.54 -20.01 -33.02
N ALA A 433 22.35 -20.49 -31.78
CA ALA A 433 22.39 -19.66 -30.57
C ALA A 433 23.76 -19.00 -30.32
N ILE A 434 24.86 -19.73 -30.54
CA ILE A 434 26.22 -19.24 -30.24
C ILE A 434 26.75 -18.37 -31.39
N ASN A 435 26.72 -18.92 -32.61
CA ASN A 435 27.42 -18.34 -33.77
C ASN A 435 26.50 -17.60 -34.75
N GLY A 436 25.18 -17.70 -34.61
CA GLY A 436 24.21 -17.25 -35.62
C GLY A 436 24.13 -18.19 -36.83
N PHE A 437 23.36 -17.80 -37.84
CA PHE A 437 23.11 -18.59 -39.06
C PHE A 437 23.41 -17.80 -40.34
N ARG A 438 23.64 -18.52 -41.44
CA ARG A 438 23.82 -18.01 -42.80
C ARG A 438 22.63 -18.38 -43.68
N ASN A 439 22.57 -17.80 -44.88
CA ASN A 439 21.56 -18.16 -45.90
C ASN A 439 21.60 -19.67 -46.23
N LYS A 440 22.79 -20.26 -46.33
CA LYS A 440 22.96 -21.70 -46.59
C LYS A 440 22.31 -22.56 -45.51
N ASP A 441 22.38 -22.15 -44.25
CA ASP A 441 21.89 -22.92 -43.11
C ASP A 441 20.35 -22.98 -43.12
N LEU A 442 19.68 -21.83 -43.28
CA LEU A 442 18.22 -21.79 -43.46
C LEU A 442 17.75 -22.51 -44.72
N ARG A 443 18.51 -22.42 -45.82
CA ARG A 443 18.16 -23.12 -47.06
C ARG A 443 18.19 -24.63 -46.87
N ASN A 444 19.22 -25.14 -46.22
CA ASN A 444 19.38 -26.57 -45.96
C ASN A 444 18.28 -27.07 -45.01
N SER A 445 17.94 -26.30 -43.96
CA SER A 445 16.86 -26.64 -43.03
C SER A 445 15.48 -26.65 -43.72
N LEU A 446 15.17 -25.66 -44.54
CA LEU A 446 13.83 -25.50 -45.14
C LEU A 446 13.60 -26.33 -46.40
N TYR A 447 14.64 -26.64 -47.17
CA TYR A 447 14.52 -27.25 -48.49
C TYR A 447 15.43 -28.46 -48.73
N GLY A 448 16.28 -28.83 -47.75
CA GLY A 448 17.27 -29.90 -47.92
C GLY A 448 18.41 -29.57 -48.89
N LEU A 449 19.24 -30.58 -49.19
CA LEU A 449 20.34 -30.47 -50.16
C LEU A 449 19.79 -30.36 -51.58
N VAL A 450 20.41 -29.49 -52.38
CA VAL A 450 19.95 -29.18 -53.73
C VAL A 450 20.66 -30.09 -54.74
N LYS A 451 19.92 -30.62 -55.73
CA LYS A 451 20.45 -31.53 -56.75
C LYS A 451 20.95 -30.83 -58.02
N THR A 452 20.51 -29.60 -58.30
CA THR A 452 20.89 -28.84 -59.51
C THR A 452 21.26 -27.38 -59.19
N GLU A 453 22.16 -26.80 -59.98
CA GLU A 453 22.69 -25.44 -59.74
C GLU A 453 21.61 -24.34 -59.89
N GLY A 454 20.69 -24.51 -60.85
CA GLY A 454 19.57 -23.59 -61.09
C GLY A 454 18.62 -23.49 -59.90
N GLU A 455 18.29 -24.63 -59.27
CA GLU A 455 17.48 -24.65 -58.05
C GLU A 455 18.20 -24.01 -56.86
N ALA A 456 19.53 -24.15 -56.78
CA ALA A 456 20.31 -23.60 -55.68
C ALA A 456 20.28 -22.07 -55.68
N LYS A 457 20.35 -21.45 -56.88
CA LYS A 457 20.23 -20.00 -57.08
C LYS A 457 18.82 -19.49 -56.77
N LYS A 458 17.77 -20.20 -57.22
CA LYS A 458 16.37 -19.86 -56.94
C LYS A 458 16.05 -19.91 -55.44
N ARG A 459 16.46 -20.99 -54.75
CA ARG A 459 16.26 -21.16 -53.30
C ARG A 459 17.07 -20.15 -52.49
N SER A 460 18.32 -19.86 -52.87
CA SER A 460 19.14 -18.85 -52.20
C SER A 460 18.51 -17.45 -52.27
N SER A 461 18.00 -17.07 -53.44
CA SER A 461 17.30 -15.80 -53.66
C SER A 461 16.04 -15.69 -52.79
N LYS A 462 15.27 -16.79 -52.69
CA LYS A 462 14.07 -16.86 -51.82
C LYS A 462 14.45 -16.66 -50.35
N ILE A 463 15.48 -17.35 -49.85
CA ILE A 463 15.95 -17.20 -48.46
C ILE A 463 16.48 -15.80 -48.21
N THR A 464 17.16 -15.16 -49.18
CA THR A 464 17.61 -13.77 -49.04
C THR A 464 16.43 -12.82 -48.83
N ARG A 465 15.31 -13.02 -49.55
CA ARG A 465 14.08 -12.23 -49.34
C ARG A 465 13.48 -12.47 -47.95
N VAL A 466 13.47 -13.72 -47.49
CA VAL A 466 13.00 -14.08 -46.12
C VAL A 466 13.88 -13.42 -45.05
N ILE A 467 15.22 -13.47 -45.19
CA ILE A 467 16.15 -12.81 -44.27
C ILE A 467 15.95 -11.31 -44.25
N ARG A 468 15.78 -10.66 -45.41
CA ARG A 468 15.48 -9.21 -45.48
C ARG A 468 14.17 -8.88 -44.76
N LYS A 469 13.13 -9.68 -44.97
CA LYS A 469 11.85 -9.52 -44.27
C LYS A 469 11.99 -9.71 -42.75
N LEU A 470 12.70 -10.75 -42.28
CA LEU A 470 12.98 -10.95 -40.85
C LEU A 470 13.76 -9.78 -40.23
N ARG A 471 14.69 -9.17 -40.98
CA ARG A 471 15.44 -7.99 -40.56
C ARG A 471 14.58 -6.73 -40.50
N ALA A 472 13.74 -6.50 -41.50
CA ALA A 472 12.82 -5.36 -41.53
C ALA A 472 11.87 -5.38 -40.31
N HIS A 473 11.42 -6.58 -39.92
CA HIS A 473 10.63 -6.81 -38.70
C HIS A 473 11.44 -6.77 -37.38
N LYS A 474 12.77 -6.53 -37.46
CA LYS A 474 13.72 -6.51 -36.34
C LYS A 474 13.81 -7.82 -35.54
N LEU A 475 13.43 -8.94 -36.15
CA LEU A 475 13.45 -10.28 -35.53
C LEU A 475 14.87 -10.89 -35.55
N ILE A 476 15.67 -10.49 -36.53
CA ILE A 476 17.08 -10.89 -36.65
C ILE A 476 17.96 -9.67 -36.95
N ALA A 477 19.23 -9.73 -36.56
CA ALA A 477 20.23 -8.71 -36.81
C ALA A 477 21.44 -9.31 -37.54
N LYS A 478 22.06 -8.54 -38.44
CA LYS A 478 23.29 -8.95 -39.14
C LYS A 478 24.48 -8.78 -38.20
N ILE A 479 25.36 -9.78 -38.11
CA ILE A 479 26.61 -9.66 -37.37
C ILE A 479 27.61 -8.85 -38.22
N PRO A 480 28.21 -7.75 -37.70
CA PRO A 480 29.17 -6.94 -38.44
C PRO A 480 30.30 -7.76 -39.05
N ARG A 481 30.77 -7.35 -40.24
CA ARG A 481 31.87 -7.98 -40.97
C ARG A 481 31.70 -9.50 -41.22
N SER A 482 30.46 -9.98 -41.26
CA SER A 482 30.16 -11.40 -41.56
C SER A 482 28.92 -11.58 -42.42
N SER A 483 28.77 -12.79 -42.98
CA SER A 483 27.55 -13.25 -43.66
C SER A 483 26.52 -13.88 -42.71
N ARG A 484 26.72 -13.75 -41.39
CA ARG A 484 25.89 -14.37 -40.36
C ARG A 484 24.85 -13.41 -39.79
N TYR A 485 23.76 -13.99 -39.31
CA TYR A 485 22.65 -13.30 -38.65
C TYR A 485 22.40 -13.94 -37.28
N LYS A 486 22.03 -13.13 -36.30
CA LYS A 486 21.59 -13.58 -34.97
C LYS A 486 20.14 -13.20 -34.74
N VAL A 487 19.42 -14.06 -34.05
CA VAL A 487 18.06 -13.77 -33.60
C VAL A 487 18.13 -12.71 -32.49
N THR A 488 17.28 -11.69 -32.58
CA THR A 488 17.22 -10.63 -31.55
C THR A 488 16.42 -11.11 -30.35
N LYS A 489 16.50 -10.41 -29.20
CA LYS A 489 15.63 -10.68 -28.05
C LYS A 489 14.14 -10.64 -28.44
N LYS A 490 13.76 -9.66 -29.29
CA LYS A 490 12.42 -9.55 -29.89
C LYS A 490 12.08 -10.79 -30.73
N GLY A 491 13.01 -11.24 -31.57
CA GLY A 491 12.87 -12.44 -32.40
C GLY A 491 12.60 -13.70 -31.59
N TYR A 492 13.41 -13.97 -30.55
CA TYR A 492 13.21 -15.12 -29.67
C TYR A 492 11.83 -15.13 -29.02
N ARG A 493 11.40 -13.98 -28.49
CA ARG A 493 10.08 -13.84 -27.87
C ARG A 493 8.95 -14.06 -28.87
N ILE A 494 8.92 -13.29 -29.96
CA ILE A 494 7.79 -13.28 -30.90
C ILE A 494 7.69 -14.59 -31.68
N LEU A 495 8.81 -15.07 -32.23
CA LEU A 495 8.81 -16.31 -33.01
C LEU A 495 8.50 -17.53 -32.13
N GLY A 496 9.06 -17.57 -30.92
CA GLY A 496 8.82 -18.66 -29.96
C GLY A 496 7.37 -18.71 -29.49
N VAL A 497 6.78 -17.56 -29.15
CA VAL A 497 5.36 -17.47 -28.80
C VAL A 497 4.47 -17.88 -29.98
N SER A 498 4.78 -17.45 -31.19
CA SER A 498 4.03 -17.82 -32.40
C SER A 498 4.02 -19.34 -32.63
N LEU A 499 5.17 -20.01 -32.42
CA LEU A 499 5.27 -21.47 -32.53
C LEU A 499 4.48 -22.18 -31.43
N LYS A 500 4.57 -21.72 -30.17
CA LYS A 500 3.81 -22.29 -29.05
C LYS A 500 2.31 -22.15 -29.27
N LEU A 501 1.87 -20.97 -29.70
CA LEU A 501 0.47 -20.66 -29.97
C LEU A 501 -0.09 -21.60 -31.03
N LYS A 502 0.60 -21.76 -32.16
CA LYS A 502 0.15 -22.67 -33.23
C LYS A 502 0.21 -24.15 -32.86
N LYS A 503 1.29 -24.61 -32.20
CA LYS A 503 1.51 -26.05 -31.95
C LYS A 503 0.79 -26.59 -30.72
N LYS A 504 0.50 -25.74 -29.74
CA LYS A 504 -0.02 -26.15 -28.45
C LYS A 504 -1.33 -25.45 -28.10
N ASP A 505 -1.31 -24.12 -27.98
CA ASP A 505 -2.42 -23.40 -27.36
C ASP A 505 -3.68 -23.37 -28.25
N PHE A 506 -3.53 -23.15 -29.57
CA PHE A 506 -4.65 -23.21 -30.53
C PHE A 506 -5.27 -24.60 -30.65
N PRO A 507 -4.50 -25.70 -30.84
CA PRO A 507 -5.06 -27.04 -30.82
C PRO A 507 -5.81 -27.37 -29.52
N LEU A 508 -5.29 -26.94 -28.36
CA LEU A 508 -5.96 -27.15 -27.08
C LEU A 508 -7.26 -26.36 -26.93
N LEU A 509 -7.31 -25.12 -27.44
CA LEU A 509 -8.53 -24.32 -27.45
C LEU A 509 -9.58 -24.91 -28.39
N LEU A 510 -9.18 -25.34 -29.59
CA LEU A 510 -10.07 -26.02 -30.53
C LEU A 510 -10.63 -27.31 -29.93
N LYS A 511 -9.79 -28.10 -29.23
CA LYS A 511 -10.22 -29.31 -28.51
C LYS A 511 -11.19 -29.05 -27.37
N LYS A 512 -11.25 -27.84 -26.80
CA LYS A 512 -12.19 -27.50 -25.72
C LYS A 512 -13.58 -27.10 -26.22
N VAL A 513 -13.67 -26.71 -27.50
CA VAL A 513 -14.91 -26.24 -28.14
C VAL A 513 -15.47 -27.30 -29.11
N ALA A 514 -14.62 -28.22 -29.57
CA ALA A 514 -15.00 -29.50 -30.16
C ALA A 514 -15.39 -30.51 -29.08
#